data_AF-A0A4R6M5A1-F1
#
_entry.id   AF-A0A4R6M5A1-F1
#
_cell.length_a   1.000
_cell.length_b   1.000
_cell.length_c   1.000
_cell.angle_alpha   90.00
_cell.angle_beta   90.00
_cell.angle_gamma   90.00
#
_symmetry.space_group_name_H-M   'P 1'
#
loop_
_entity.id
_entity.type
_entity.pdbx_description
1 polymer ?
#
loop_
_entity_poly.entity_id
_entity_poly.type
_entity_poly.pdbx_seq_one_letter_code
_entity_poly.pdbx_strand_id
1 'polypeptide(L)'
;MSIEQRIILSGQPRSGYALLNSIIHKIKLISGSLNDCEERQAAQNILNDNDLNLYNCYLDALSKSGYDEKDIIINGEFRSINGGPQWFDSEGNYFVRKYIGIMGKGDILITHKVPSVLAYRSDTLHSHEYPRTLLNLSKNHFHFASIRNPLDIFNSANHSINALSSEYIQSNQHLGDEESIRLSISLSKFSDLKLCEGLISHQKKYWDEFLDIKENYYCVHWEQLITDPIMTISGICEYLGVLLTLEQKASIWKSMDHKNTFLYHRHNFRVNKGVIGDWKHNLVNEHLELFKSYGFNHILDELGYQKIEHFRESDYNEKQKIISKSIRNGAPLVVRDEMLATFAFNKSNIDVSKYKFYTGTWQKNSKIERATFNDDSLFVELTSSSSDLIDHAFKKLNNNNMSNQNEHTSEFIEKLVSNLKEHASIALWGISYDFENLQRALPRGILEAENVQLYDQLEAGLILKNKKIHTSQELASFDGKVFAIPTHEATIESMISFAKRNHFIKQLIWNEVHHESI
;
A
#
# COMPACT_ATOMS: atom_id res chain seq x y z
N MET A 1 -15.38 13.05 -19.65
CA MET A 1 -15.34 12.11 -18.51
C MET A 1 -15.34 12.94 -17.23
N SER A 2 -16.09 12.54 -16.20
CA SER A 2 -16.13 13.22 -14.88
C SER A 2 -15.14 12.53 -13.95
N ILE A 3 -14.47 13.26 -13.04
CA ILE A 3 -13.57 12.69 -12.02
C ILE A 3 -14.28 11.68 -11.09
N GLU A 4 -15.61 11.72 -11.05
CA GLU A 4 -16.46 10.76 -10.33
C GLU A 4 -16.47 9.38 -10.99
N GLN A 5 -16.00 9.26 -12.23
CA GLN A 5 -15.77 7.96 -12.86
C GLN A 5 -14.58 7.28 -12.17
N ARG A 6 -14.72 5.97 -11.94
CA ARG A 6 -13.68 5.17 -11.31
C ARG A 6 -12.35 5.32 -12.05
N ILE A 7 -11.28 5.25 -11.28
CA ILE A 7 -9.92 5.27 -11.79
C ILE A 7 -9.36 3.86 -11.65
N ILE A 8 -8.90 3.31 -12.76
CA ILE A 8 -8.26 2.02 -12.84
C ILE A 8 -6.77 2.28 -12.96
N LEU A 9 -5.98 1.62 -12.12
CA LEU A 9 -4.55 1.76 -12.15
C LEU A 9 -3.90 0.39 -12.31
N SER A 10 -3.18 0.22 -13.41
CA SER A 10 -2.32 -0.93 -13.64
C SER A 10 -0.86 -0.55 -13.38
N GLY A 11 -0.07 -1.50 -12.93
CA GLY A 11 1.37 -1.32 -12.84
C GLY A 11 2.04 -2.52 -12.24
N GLN A 12 3.16 -2.91 -12.83
CA GLN A 12 3.99 -3.96 -12.27
C GLN A 12 4.46 -3.57 -10.86
N PRO A 13 4.53 -4.48 -9.87
CA PRO A 13 5.06 -4.16 -8.57
C PRO A 13 6.41 -3.44 -8.64
N ARG A 14 6.55 -2.34 -7.88
CA ARG A 14 7.73 -1.43 -7.87
C ARG A 14 7.89 -0.54 -9.11
N SER A 15 6.92 -0.48 -10.01
CA SER A 15 6.87 0.47 -11.15
C SER A 15 6.63 1.94 -10.78
N GLY A 16 6.39 2.25 -9.50
CA GLY A 16 5.88 3.57 -9.09
C GLY A 16 4.37 3.60 -8.83
N TYR A 17 3.68 2.48 -9.08
CA TYR A 17 2.24 2.29 -8.89
C TYR A 17 1.69 2.93 -7.59
N ALA A 18 2.29 2.63 -6.43
CA ALA A 18 1.79 3.12 -5.14
C ALA A 18 1.90 4.64 -5.01
N LEU A 19 2.95 5.24 -5.58
CA LEU A 19 3.14 6.69 -5.61
C LEU A 19 2.11 7.36 -6.51
N LEU A 20 1.81 6.77 -7.67
CA LEU A 20 0.75 7.24 -8.56
C LEU A 20 -0.63 7.15 -7.90
N ASN A 21 -0.91 6.05 -7.20
CA ASN A 21 -2.14 5.91 -6.42
C ASN A 21 -2.26 7.03 -5.35
N SER A 22 -1.17 7.35 -4.64
CA SER A 22 -1.14 8.47 -3.68
C SER A 22 -1.34 9.83 -4.33
N ILE A 23 -0.78 10.07 -5.53
CA ILE A 23 -1.02 11.31 -6.29
C ILE A 23 -2.49 11.43 -6.64
N ILE A 24 -3.10 10.37 -7.18
CA ILE A 24 -4.51 10.35 -7.54
C ILE A 24 -5.39 10.60 -6.31
N HIS A 25 -5.12 9.94 -5.18
CA HIS A 25 -5.79 10.20 -3.91
C HIS A 25 -5.74 11.69 -3.54
N LYS A 26 -4.55 12.30 -3.55
CA LYS A 26 -4.37 13.70 -3.17
C LYS A 26 -5.03 14.67 -4.17
N ILE A 27 -5.05 14.36 -5.47
CA ILE A 27 -5.80 15.13 -6.47
C ILE A 27 -7.30 15.10 -6.13
N LYS A 28 -7.86 13.91 -5.90
CA LYS A 28 -9.28 13.74 -5.52
C LYS A 28 -9.61 14.43 -4.20
N LEU A 29 -8.71 14.41 -3.22
CA LEU A 29 -8.87 15.11 -1.94
C LEU A 29 -8.98 16.62 -2.16
N ILE A 30 -8.03 17.21 -2.89
CA ILE A 30 -8.03 18.66 -3.13
C ILE A 30 -9.24 19.08 -3.97
N SER A 31 -9.69 18.25 -4.91
CA SER A 31 -10.88 18.52 -5.72
C SER A 31 -12.20 18.30 -4.98
N GLY A 32 -12.18 17.73 -3.77
CA GLY A 32 -13.38 17.40 -2.99
C GLY A 32 -14.21 16.27 -3.62
N SER A 33 -13.53 15.25 -4.14
CA SER A 33 -14.12 14.14 -4.90
C SER A 33 -13.76 12.76 -4.35
N LEU A 34 -13.31 12.62 -3.09
CA LEU A 34 -12.95 11.32 -2.52
C LEU A 34 -14.16 10.44 -2.19
N ASN A 35 -15.29 11.01 -1.78
CA ASN A 35 -16.46 10.24 -1.32
C ASN A 35 -17.57 10.23 -2.38
N ASP A 36 -17.20 9.83 -3.60
CA ASP A 36 -17.93 10.04 -4.84
C ASP A 36 -18.94 8.94 -5.21
N CYS A 37 -19.01 7.82 -4.49
CA CYS A 37 -19.92 6.72 -4.86
C CYS A 37 -20.49 5.89 -3.68
N GLU A 38 -21.65 5.28 -3.92
CA GLU A 38 -22.36 4.41 -2.97
C GLU A 38 -21.55 3.14 -2.64
N GLU A 39 -20.82 2.58 -3.61
CA GLU A 39 -20.03 1.37 -3.39
C GLU A 39 -18.87 1.60 -2.43
N ARG A 40 -18.30 2.81 -2.41
CA ARG A 40 -17.27 3.18 -1.44
C ARG A 40 -17.85 3.23 -0.03
N GLN A 41 -19.05 3.78 0.14
CA GLN A 41 -19.73 3.80 1.43
C GLN A 41 -20.05 2.37 1.91
N ALA A 42 -20.55 1.52 1.01
CA ALA A 42 -20.75 0.10 1.31
C ALA A 42 -19.44 -0.60 1.70
N ALA A 43 -18.34 -0.34 1.00
CA ALA A 43 -17.02 -0.88 1.34
C ALA A 43 -16.56 -0.42 2.72
N GLN A 44 -16.66 0.87 3.03
CA GLN A 44 -16.31 1.42 4.35
C GLN A 44 -17.15 0.79 5.45
N ASN A 45 -18.46 0.66 5.28
CA ASN A 45 -19.33 0.08 6.29
C ASN A 45 -19.02 -1.40 6.60
N ILE A 46 -18.53 -2.17 5.62
CA ILE A 46 -18.03 -3.53 5.87
C ILE A 46 -16.69 -3.47 6.62
N LEU A 47 -15.79 -2.58 6.21
CA LEU A 47 -14.46 -2.47 6.80
C LEU A 47 -14.43 -1.91 8.22
N ASN A 48 -15.46 -1.17 8.60
CA ASN A 48 -15.66 -0.62 9.93
C ASN A 48 -16.27 -1.64 10.89
N ASP A 49 -16.56 -2.86 10.42
CA ASP A 49 -17.05 -3.92 11.28
C ASP A 49 -15.90 -4.59 12.04
N ASN A 50 -15.85 -4.35 13.35
CA ASN A 50 -14.85 -4.97 14.23
C ASN A 50 -14.95 -6.51 14.25
N ASP A 51 -16.12 -7.09 13.95
CA ASP A 51 -16.32 -8.55 13.87
C ASP A 51 -15.67 -9.14 12.61
N LEU A 52 -15.27 -8.31 11.64
CA LEU A 52 -14.60 -8.73 10.40
C LEU A 52 -13.07 -8.59 10.46
N ASN A 53 -12.51 -8.68 11.67
CA ASN A 53 -11.08 -8.62 11.90
C ASN A 53 -10.39 -9.99 11.71
N LEU A 54 -9.72 -10.18 10.56
CA LEU A 54 -9.00 -11.40 10.23
C LEU A 54 -7.84 -11.70 11.20
N TYR A 55 -7.26 -10.69 11.84
CA TYR A 55 -6.14 -10.87 12.75
C TYR A 55 -6.50 -11.78 13.93
N ASN A 56 -7.63 -11.52 14.59
CA ASN A 56 -8.08 -12.31 15.73
C ASN A 56 -8.41 -13.76 15.30
N CYS A 57 -8.97 -13.92 14.11
CA CYS A 57 -9.20 -15.24 13.52
C CYS A 57 -7.90 -16.03 13.33
N TYR A 58 -6.82 -15.38 12.87
CA TYR A 58 -5.53 -16.07 12.70
C TYR A 58 -4.90 -16.43 14.04
N LEU A 59 -4.93 -15.52 15.01
CA LEU A 59 -4.38 -15.77 16.35
C LEU A 59 -5.08 -16.95 17.02
N ASP A 60 -6.41 -17.02 16.95
CA ASP A 60 -7.19 -18.13 17.50
C ASP A 60 -6.83 -19.46 16.83
N ALA A 61 -6.77 -19.49 15.49
CA ALA A 61 -6.40 -20.69 14.73
C ALA A 61 -4.96 -21.18 15.06
N LEU A 62 -4.02 -20.23 15.17
CA LEU A 62 -2.62 -20.51 15.52
C LEU A 62 -2.50 -21.03 16.96
N SER A 63 -3.17 -20.37 17.91
CA SER A 63 -3.20 -20.76 19.33
C SER A 63 -3.78 -22.17 19.52
N LYS A 64 -4.93 -22.46 18.90
CA LYS A 64 -5.54 -23.81 18.90
C LYS A 64 -4.63 -24.88 18.32
N SER A 65 -3.77 -24.51 17.38
CA SER A 65 -2.78 -25.40 16.76
C SER A 65 -1.47 -25.49 17.56
N GLY A 66 -1.40 -24.85 18.73
CA GLY A 66 -0.27 -24.94 19.66
C GLY A 66 0.85 -23.93 19.44
N TYR A 67 0.63 -22.89 18.64
CA TYR A 67 1.61 -21.82 18.41
C TYR A 67 1.46 -20.71 19.46
N ASP A 68 2.59 -20.25 20.01
CA ASP A 68 2.64 -19.15 20.97
C ASP A 68 2.49 -17.81 20.23
N GLU A 69 1.66 -16.91 20.76
CA GLU A 69 1.43 -15.59 20.17
C GLU A 69 2.72 -14.78 20.00
N LYS A 70 3.69 -14.94 20.90
CA LYS A 70 4.99 -14.24 20.81
C LYS A 70 5.83 -14.66 19.60
N ASP A 71 5.54 -15.82 19.03
CA ASP A 71 6.23 -16.39 17.87
C ASP A 71 5.52 -16.04 16.55
N ILE A 72 4.37 -15.36 16.62
CA ILE A 72 3.56 -14.98 15.45
C ILE A 72 3.98 -13.58 14.97
N ILE A 73 4.29 -13.49 13.68
CA ILE A 73 4.62 -12.22 13.02
C ILE A 73 3.53 -11.93 11.98
N ILE A 74 2.72 -10.90 12.23
CA ILE A 74 1.73 -10.41 11.27
C ILE A 74 1.81 -8.89 11.23
N ASN A 75 2.14 -8.33 10.06
CA ASN A 75 2.21 -6.89 9.91
C ASN A 75 0.82 -6.25 9.97
N GLY A 76 0.74 -5.06 10.57
CA GLY A 76 -0.51 -4.32 10.74
C GLY A 76 -1.29 -4.06 9.43
N GLU A 77 -0.60 -3.91 8.30
CA GLU A 77 -1.24 -3.72 6.99
C GLU A 77 -2.08 -4.93 6.54
N PHE A 78 -1.96 -6.10 7.17
CA PHE A 78 -2.68 -7.32 6.79
C PHE A 78 -3.89 -7.62 7.67
N ARG A 79 -4.10 -6.87 8.76
CA ARG A 79 -5.14 -7.16 9.76
C ARG A 79 -6.57 -6.98 9.22
N SER A 80 -6.83 -5.93 8.44
CA SER A 80 -8.16 -5.69 7.85
C SER A 80 -8.47 -6.68 6.74
N ILE A 81 -9.73 -7.02 6.48
CA ILE A 81 -10.11 -7.97 5.40
C ILE A 81 -9.51 -7.61 4.02
N ASN A 82 -9.38 -6.32 3.70
CA ASN A 82 -8.85 -5.84 2.42
C ASN A 82 -7.34 -5.52 2.43
N GLY A 83 -6.63 -5.68 3.54
CA GLY A 83 -5.21 -5.35 3.63
C GLY A 83 -4.29 -6.30 2.86
N GLY A 84 -3.18 -5.82 2.29
CA GLY A 84 -2.22 -6.62 1.52
C GLY A 84 -2.46 -6.65 0.00
N PRO A 85 -1.71 -7.46 -0.76
CA PRO A 85 -1.79 -7.48 -2.23
C PRO A 85 -3.14 -7.94 -2.76
N GLN A 86 -3.63 -7.29 -3.81
CA GLN A 86 -4.99 -7.41 -4.33
C GLN A 86 -4.98 -7.68 -5.84
N TRP A 87 -5.94 -8.46 -6.33
CA TRP A 87 -6.15 -8.68 -7.76
C TRP A 87 -7.57 -9.15 -8.08
N PHE A 88 -7.90 -9.14 -9.37
CA PHE A 88 -9.14 -9.68 -9.91
C PHE A 88 -8.84 -10.87 -10.82
N ASP A 89 -9.76 -11.84 -10.85
CA ASP A 89 -9.81 -12.80 -11.94
C ASP A 89 -10.68 -12.31 -13.11
N SER A 90 -10.73 -13.08 -14.18
CA SER A 90 -11.52 -12.78 -15.38
C SER A 90 -13.03 -12.73 -15.15
N GLU A 91 -13.51 -13.30 -14.05
CA GLU A 91 -14.93 -13.29 -13.67
C GLU A 91 -15.28 -12.07 -12.80
N GLY A 92 -14.30 -11.27 -12.42
CA GLY A 92 -14.48 -10.12 -11.53
C GLY A 92 -14.52 -10.50 -10.05
N ASN A 93 -14.12 -11.73 -9.69
CA ASN A 93 -13.91 -12.09 -8.30
C ASN A 93 -12.67 -11.34 -7.77
N TYR A 94 -12.78 -10.84 -6.54
CA TYR A 94 -11.76 -10.02 -5.92
C TYR A 94 -11.00 -10.81 -4.86
N PHE A 95 -9.68 -10.76 -4.93
CA PHE A 95 -8.80 -11.54 -4.07
C PHE A 95 -7.82 -10.68 -3.30
N VAL A 96 -7.52 -11.12 -2.08
CA VAL A 96 -6.57 -10.48 -1.18
C VAL A 96 -5.62 -11.52 -0.59
N ARG A 97 -4.32 -11.22 -0.58
CA ARG A 97 -3.26 -12.04 0.01
C ARG A 97 -2.88 -11.54 1.40
N LYS A 98 -2.61 -12.48 2.31
CA LYS A 98 -2.13 -12.22 3.68
C LYS A 98 -0.90 -13.05 3.99
N TYR A 99 0.00 -12.45 4.75
CA TYR A 99 1.27 -13.05 5.13
C TYR A 99 1.28 -13.27 6.64
N ILE A 100 1.56 -14.50 7.05
CA ILE A 100 1.66 -14.91 8.45
C ILE A 100 3.03 -15.57 8.63
N GLY A 101 3.88 -14.99 9.45
CA GLY A 101 5.17 -15.58 9.83
C GLY A 101 5.06 -16.28 11.18
N ILE A 102 5.76 -17.40 11.31
CA ILE A 102 5.87 -18.16 12.55
C ILE A 102 7.35 -18.44 12.83
N MET A 103 7.83 -17.92 13.95
CA MET A 103 9.21 -18.09 14.39
C MET A 103 9.60 -19.57 14.49
N GLY A 104 10.75 -19.93 13.91
CA GLY A 104 11.26 -21.30 13.89
C GLY A 104 10.54 -22.26 12.93
N LYS A 105 9.53 -21.82 12.18
CA LYS A 105 8.79 -22.65 11.21
C LYS A 105 8.83 -22.11 9.78
N GLY A 106 8.75 -20.79 9.63
CA GLY A 106 8.70 -20.10 8.35
C GLY A 106 7.38 -19.36 8.18
N ASP A 107 6.85 -19.25 6.95
CA ASP A 107 5.69 -18.40 6.67
C ASP A 107 4.63 -19.04 5.78
N ILE A 108 3.45 -18.43 5.85
CA ILE A 108 2.22 -18.80 5.16
C ILE A 108 1.73 -17.58 4.37
N LEU A 109 1.46 -17.81 3.09
CA LEU A 109 0.69 -16.93 2.23
C LEU A 109 -0.71 -17.52 2.05
N ILE A 110 -1.71 -16.89 2.67
CA ILE A 110 -3.12 -17.25 2.54
C ILE A 110 -3.81 -16.27 1.59
N THR A 111 -4.68 -16.80 0.72
CA THR A 111 -5.49 -16.02 -0.22
C THR A 111 -6.95 -16.11 0.17
N HIS A 112 -7.64 -14.99 0.08
CA HIS A 112 -9.06 -14.84 0.34
C HIS A 112 -9.80 -14.32 -0.89
N LYS A 113 -10.93 -14.94 -1.25
CA LYS A 113 -11.92 -14.38 -2.17
C LYS A 113 -12.89 -13.53 -1.36
N VAL A 114 -12.81 -12.21 -1.46
CA VAL A 114 -13.59 -11.28 -0.64
C VAL A 114 -14.65 -10.56 -1.48
N PRO A 115 -15.67 -9.91 -0.88
CA PRO A 115 -16.64 -9.13 -1.64
C PRO A 115 -15.96 -8.09 -2.53
N SER A 116 -16.27 -8.09 -3.84
CA SER A 116 -15.64 -7.17 -4.81
C SER A 116 -15.91 -5.70 -4.51
N VAL A 117 -16.97 -5.40 -3.76
CA VAL A 117 -17.24 -4.06 -3.24
C VAL A 117 -16.08 -3.52 -2.40
N LEU A 118 -15.32 -4.37 -1.71
CA LEU A 118 -14.21 -3.93 -0.86
C LEU A 118 -13.06 -3.28 -1.64
N ALA A 119 -13.01 -3.50 -2.95
CA ALA A 119 -12.04 -2.83 -3.81
C ALA A 119 -12.31 -1.32 -3.93
N TYR A 120 -13.54 -0.87 -3.68
CA TYR A 120 -13.91 0.56 -3.71
C TYR A 120 -13.46 1.34 -2.47
N ARG A 121 -12.82 0.70 -1.48
CA ARG A 121 -12.19 1.43 -0.38
C ARG A 121 -11.10 2.38 -0.88
N SER A 122 -10.38 1.97 -1.93
CA SER A 122 -9.29 2.74 -2.52
C SER A 122 -9.80 3.69 -3.59
N ASP A 123 -9.09 4.79 -3.81
CA ASP A 123 -9.40 5.75 -4.89
C ASP A 123 -9.20 5.19 -6.28
N THR A 124 -8.35 4.17 -6.39
CA THR A 124 -8.14 3.42 -7.60
C THR A 124 -8.51 1.96 -7.41
N LEU A 125 -9.21 1.41 -8.41
CA LEU A 125 -9.25 -0.03 -8.59
C LEU A 125 -7.92 -0.45 -9.18
N HIS A 126 -7.28 -1.44 -8.58
CA HIS A 126 -5.97 -1.84 -9.06
C HIS A 126 -5.71 -3.33 -9.00
N SER A 127 -4.75 -3.74 -9.81
CA SER A 127 -4.17 -5.06 -9.82
C SER A 127 -2.73 -4.96 -10.30
N HIS A 128 -1.87 -5.74 -9.68
CA HIS A 128 -0.49 -5.94 -10.10
C HIS A 128 -0.34 -6.99 -11.20
N GLU A 129 -1.41 -7.72 -11.48
CA GLU A 129 -1.47 -8.80 -12.45
C GLU A 129 -2.63 -8.55 -13.42
N TYR A 130 -2.54 -9.08 -14.64
CA TYR A 130 -3.64 -9.11 -15.62
C TYR A 130 -4.22 -7.73 -16.01
N PRO A 131 -3.43 -6.82 -16.61
CA PRO A 131 -3.91 -5.51 -17.05
C PRO A 131 -5.15 -5.59 -17.98
N ARG A 132 -5.31 -6.65 -18.79
CA ARG A 132 -6.49 -6.82 -19.65
C ARG A 132 -7.76 -7.12 -18.85
N THR A 133 -7.63 -7.89 -17.77
CA THR A 133 -8.75 -8.17 -16.85
C THR A 133 -9.29 -6.86 -16.27
N LEU A 134 -8.42 -5.96 -15.82
CA LEU A 134 -8.83 -4.65 -15.31
C LEU A 134 -9.58 -3.81 -16.35
N LEU A 135 -9.10 -3.76 -17.61
CA LEU A 135 -9.79 -3.06 -18.68
C LEU A 135 -11.21 -3.63 -18.90
N ASN A 136 -11.32 -4.96 -18.93
CA ASN A 136 -12.58 -5.63 -19.20
C ASN A 136 -13.62 -5.41 -18.10
N LEU A 137 -13.20 -5.40 -16.84
CA LEU A 137 -14.07 -5.15 -15.69
C LEU A 137 -14.54 -3.70 -15.58
N SER A 138 -13.91 -2.78 -16.32
CA SER A 138 -14.10 -1.35 -16.11
C SER A 138 -13.87 -0.52 -17.38
N LYS A 139 -14.59 -0.84 -18.46
CA LYS A 139 -14.38 -0.23 -19.79
C LYS A 139 -14.60 1.29 -19.86
N ASN A 140 -15.52 1.84 -19.06
CA ASN A 140 -15.94 3.25 -19.13
C ASN A 140 -15.29 4.12 -18.03
N HIS A 141 -14.04 3.81 -17.68
CA HIS A 141 -13.32 4.39 -16.55
C HIS A 141 -12.00 5.00 -17.01
N PHE A 142 -11.40 5.84 -16.17
CA PHE A 142 -10.06 6.35 -16.46
C PHE A 142 -9.05 5.23 -16.23
N HIS A 143 -8.30 4.86 -17.26
CA HIS A 143 -7.24 3.86 -17.16
C HIS A 143 -5.88 4.55 -17.09
N PHE A 144 -5.14 4.26 -16.03
CA PHE A 144 -3.75 4.68 -15.82
C PHE A 144 -2.82 3.48 -15.78
N ALA A 145 -1.60 3.67 -16.25
CA ALA A 145 -0.52 2.71 -16.08
C ALA A 145 0.72 3.37 -15.52
N SER A 146 1.32 2.77 -14.48
CA SER A 146 2.62 3.19 -13.97
C SER A 146 3.74 2.48 -14.74
N ILE A 147 4.59 3.24 -15.40
CA ILE A 147 5.71 2.74 -16.20
C ILE A 147 7.02 3.09 -15.50
N ARG A 148 7.96 2.15 -15.48
CA ARG A 148 9.32 2.37 -14.96
C ARG A 148 10.27 1.44 -15.69
N ASN A 149 11.54 1.81 -15.81
CA ASN A 149 12.56 0.95 -16.39
C ASN A 149 12.54 -0.46 -15.71
N PRO A 150 12.32 -1.56 -16.46
CA PRO A 150 12.30 -2.92 -15.92
C PRO A 150 13.53 -3.32 -15.11
N LEU A 151 14.72 -2.81 -15.46
CA LEU A 151 15.95 -3.06 -14.71
C LEU A 151 15.93 -2.38 -13.34
N ASP A 152 15.35 -1.18 -13.24
CA ASP A 152 15.14 -0.49 -11.96
C ASP A 152 14.04 -1.15 -11.11
N ILE A 153 12.98 -1.68 -11.74
CA ILE A 153 11.96 -2.50 -11.05
C ILE A 153 12.62 -3.72 -10.41
N PHE A 154 13.43 -4.46 -11.16
CA PHE A 154 14.17 -5.61 -10.65
C PHE A 154 15.17 -5.24 -9.57
N ASN A 155 15.95 -4.17 -9.76
CA ASN A 155 16.85 -3.66 -8.73
C ASN A 155 16.08 -3.34 -7.44
N SER A 156 14.97 -2.61 -7.55
CA SER A 156 14.10 -2.29 -6.42
C SER A 156 13.51 -3.52 -5.74
N ALA A 157 13.15 -4.56 -6.50
CA ALA A 157 12.62 -5.81 -5.96
C ALA A 157 13.67 -6.56 -5.14
N ASN A 158 14.93 -6.58 -5.58
CA ASN A 158 16.03 -7.23 -4.84
C ASN A 158 16.37 -6.50 -3.53
N HIS A 159 16.27 -5.16 -3.51
CA HIS A 159 16.44 -4.34 -2.31
C HIS A 159 15.22 -4.29 -1.38
N SER A 160 14.09 -4.87 -1.79
CA SER A 160 12.84 -4.80 -1.05
C SER A 160 12.87 -5.62 0.24
N ILE A 161 12.51 -4.96 1.35
CA ILE A 161 12.04 -5.57 2.61
C ILE A 161 10.52 -5.60 2.53
N ASN A 162 9.90 -6.78 2.56
CA ASN A 162 8.43 -6.89 2.55
C ASN A 162 7.86 -6.58 3.94
N ALA A 163 6.53 -6.45 4.04
CA ALA A 163 5.88 -6.05 5.29
C ALA A 163 6.11 -7.08 6.42
N LEU A 164 6.14 -8.38 6.11
CA LEU A 164 6.41 -9.43 7.10
C LEU A 164 7.84 -9.32 7.67
N SER A 165 8.84 -9.18 6.81
CA SER A 165 10.23 -8.94 7.20
C SER A 165 10.37 -7.63 7.96
N SER A 166 9.61 -6.60 7.58
CA SER A 166 9.61 -5.32 8.29
C SER A 166 9.09 -5.48 9.72
N GLU A 167 8.00 -6.22 9.91
CA GLU A 167 7.47 -6.52 11.25
C GLU A 167 8.51 -7.27 12.09
N TYR A 168 9.14 -8.29 11.50
CA TYR A 168 10.19 -9.05 12.18
C TYR A 168 11.38 -8.17 12.61
N ILE A 169 11.88 -7.29 11.73
CA ILE A 169 12.96 -6.35 12.06
C ILE A 169 12.55 -5.39 13.18
N GLN A 170 11.33 -4.85 13.14
CA GLN A 170 10.81 -3.94 14.16
C GLN A 170 10.75 -4.60 15.54
N SER A 171 10.36 -5.88 15.60
CA SER A 171 10.31 -6.67 16.83
C SER A 171 11.69 -7.18 17.29
N ASN A 172 12.71 -7.14 16.42
CA ASN A 172 14.04 -7.69 16.68
C ASN A 172 15.14 -6.66 16.40
N GLN A 173 15.17 -5.59 17.19
CA GLN A 173 16.11 -4.47 17.01
C GLN A 173 17.60 -4.86 17.12
N HIS A 174 17.90 -6.05 17.64
CA HIS A 174 19.26 -6.58 17.74
C HIS A 174 19.85 -7.05 16.39
N LEU A 175 19.06 -7.11 15.32
CA LEU A 175 19.52 -7.54 13.98
C LEU A 175 20.50 -6.56 13.32
N GLY A 176 20.61 -5.33 13.83
CA GLY A 176 21.51 -4.30 13.33
C GLY A 176 20.78 -3.14 12.65
N ASP A 177 21.54 -2.30 11.96
CA ASP A 177 20.99 -1.16 11.24
C ASP A 177 20.28 -1.58 9.94
N GLU A 178 19.29 -0.79 9.52
CA GLU A 178 18.47 -1.10 8.35
C GLU A 178 19.27 -1.19 7.05
N GLU A 179 20.31 -0.37 6.89
CA GLU A 179 21.12 -0.35 5.66
C GLU A 179 21.92 -1.64 5.50
N SER A 180 22.57 -2.09 6.57
CA SER A 180 23.28 -3.37 6.63
C SER A 180 22.34 -4.55 6.39
N ILE A 181 21.17 -4.56 7.03
CA ILE A 181 20.15 -5.59 6.81
C ILE A 181 19.71 -5.63 5.34
N ARG A 182 19.37 -4.47 4.78
CA ARG A 182 18.92 -4.35 3.38
C ARG A 182 20.02 -4.76 2.42
N LEU A 183 21.28 -4.39 2.68
CA LEU A 183 22.43 -4.80 1.89
C LEU A 183 22.58 -6.32 1.89
N SER A 184 22.56 -6.95 3.07
CA SER A 184 22.63 -8.41 3.24
C SER A 184 21.53 -9.14 2.45
N ILE A 185 20.28 -8.69 2.60
CA ILE A 185 19.13 -9.22 1.86
C ILE A 185 19.33 -9.04 0.34
N SER A 186 19.77 -7.86 -0.11
CA SER A 186 19.96 -7.58 -1.53
C SER A 186 21.07 -8.44 -2.14
N LEU A 187 22.19 -8.60 -1.43
CA LEU A 187 23.33 -9.42 -1.86
C LEU A 187 22.91 -10.88 -2.04
N SER A 188 22.20 -11.42 -1.04
CA SER A 188 21.64 -12.77 -1.12
C SER A 188 20.75 -12.94 -2.35
N LYS A 189 19.81 -12.02 -2.57
CA LYS A 189 18.87 -12.09 -3.68
C LYS A 189 19.53 -11.94 -5.05
N PHE A 190 20.44 -10.97 -5.23
CA PHE A 190 21.17 -10.80 -6.49
C PHE A 190 22.11 -11.97 -6.78
N SER A 191 22.67 -12.62 -5.77
CA SER A 191 23.55 -13.76 -6.00
C SER A 191 22.83 -15.08 -6.35
N ASP A 192 21.51 -15.14 -6.17
CA ASP A 192 20.69 -16.30 -6.52
C ASP A 192 20.05 -16.10 -7.92
N LEU A 193 20.68 -16.66 -8.96
CA LEU A 193 20.16 -16.57 -10.33
C LEU A 193 18.78 -17.23 -10.48
N LYS A 194 18.45 -18.25 -9.68
CA LYS A 194 17.15 -18.92 -9.73
C LYS A 194 16.05 -17.98 -9.24
N LEU A 195 16.31 -17.26 -8.15
CA LEU A 195 15.42 -16.19 -7.68
C LEU A 195 15.30 -15.08 -8.73
N CYS A 196 16.44 -14.64 -9.29
CA CYS A 196 16.47 -13.56 -10.28
C CYS A 196 15.64 -13.89 -11.52
N GLU A 197 15.80 -15.10 -12.07
CA GLU A 197 15.02 -15.62 -13.18
C GLU A 197 13.51 -15.64 -12.85
N GLY A 198 13.14 -16.05 -11.63
CA GLY A 198 11.75 -16.02 -11.18
C GLY A 198 11.15 -14.60 -11.16
N LEU A 199 11.93 -13.59 -10.77
CA LEU A 199 11.51 -12.19 -10.78
C LEU A 199 11.40 -11.62 -12.21
N ILE A 200 12.32 -12.01 -13.10
CA ILE A 200 12.33 -11.59 -14.50
C ILE A 200 11.15 -12.22 -15.26
N SER A 201 10.93 -13.53 -15.08
CA SER A 201 9.80 -14.28 -15.67
C SER A 201 8.46 -13.67 -15.27
N HIS A 202 8.27 -13.36 -13.98
CA HIS A 202 7.04 -12.73 -13.51
C HIS A 202 6.82 -11.34 -14.14
N GLN A 203 7.86 -10.51 -14.25
CA GLN A 203 7.78 -9.22 -14.94
C GLN A 203 7.47 -9.38 -16.44
N LYS A 204 8.07 -10.36 -17.10
CA LYS A 204 7.85 -10.63 -18.52
C LYS A 204 6.38 -10.89 -18.82
N LYS A 205 5.73 -11.73 -18.00
CA LYS A 205 4.29 -12.04 -18.14
C LYS A 205 3.43 -10.77 -18.09
N TYR A 206 3.71 -9.86 -17.17
CA TYR A 206 2.99 -8.58 -17.10
C TYR A 206 3.21 -7.73 -18.35
N TRP A 207 4.48 -7.54 -18.76
CA TRP A 207 4.80 -6.67 -19.89
C TRP A 207 4.28 -7.20 -21.22
N ASP A 208 4.31 -8.51 -21.44
CA ASP A 208 3.75 -9.12 -22.64
C ASP A 208 2.26 -8.83 -22.79
N GLU A 209 1.51 -8.93 -21.70
CA GLU A 209 0.09 -8.61 -21.73
C GLU A 209 -0.15 -7.10 -21.86
N PHE A 210 0.61 -6.28 -21.12
CA PHE A 210 0.43 -4.84 -21.05
C PHE A 210 0.74 -4.14 -22.38
N LEU A 211 1.83 -4.50 -23.05
CA LEU A 211 2.28 -3.81 -24.25
C LEU A 211 1.25 -3.88 -25.39
N ASP A 212 0.51 -4.97 -25.49
CA ASP A 212 -0.56 -5.18 -26.49
C ASP A 212 -1.80 -4.29 -26.27
N ILE A 213 -1.92 -3.64 -25.11
CA ILE A 213 -3.08 -2.83 -24.73
C ILE A 213 -2.69 -1.48 -24.15
N LYS A 214 -1.40 -1.10 -24.24
CA LYS A 214 -0.84 0.08 -23.58
C LYS A 214 -1.53 1.38 -24.01
N GLU A 215 -2.02 1.43 -25.25
CA GLU A 215 -2.76 2.56 -25.83
C GLU A 215 -4.12 2.81 -25.18
N ASN A 216 -4.65 1.84 -24.44
CA ASN A 216 -5.88 2.01 -23.65
C ASN A 216 -5.61 2.66 -22.29
N TYR A 217 -4.35 2.96 -21.96
CA TYR A 217 -3.94 3.51 -20.68
C TYR A 217 -3.23 4.87 -20.84
N TYR A 218 -3.54 5.81 -19.94
CA TYR A 218 -2.69 6.97 -19.72
C TYR A 218 -1.44 6.54 -18.95
N CYS A 219 -0.32 6.44 -19.67
CA CYS A 219 0.95 5.97 -19.13
C CYS A 219 1.69 7.10 -18.40
N VAL A 220 2.01 6.87 -17.13
CA VAL A 220 2.81 7.77 -16.29
C VAL A 220 4.16 7.13 -16.03
N HIS A 221 5.22 7.74 -16.54
CA HIS A 221 6.58 7.28 -16.27
C HIS A 221 7.05 7.75 -14.89
N TRP A 222 7.49 6.81 -14.07
CA TRP A 222 8.03 7.09 -12.74
C TRP A 222 9.23 8.05 -12.82
N GLU A 223 10.08 7.89 -13.83
CA GLU A 223 11.24 8.73 -14.09
C GLU A 223 10.85 10.20 -14.32
N GLN A 224 9.79 10.45 -15.09
CA GLN A 224 9.24 11.80 -15.31
C GLN A 224 8.63 12.35 -14.03
N LEU A 225 7.92 11.51 -13.27
CA LEU A 225 7.34 11.92 -12.01
C LEU A 225 8.39 12.38 -10.99
N ILE A 226 9.59 11.77 -10.97
CA ILE A 226 10.68 12.21 -10.08
C ILE A 226 11.40 13.45 -10.64
N THR A 227 11.61 13.54 -11.95
CA THR A 227 12.41 14.61 -12.56
C THR A 227 11.65 15.89 -12.84
N ASP A 228 10.36 15.77 -13.17
CA ASP A 228 9.43 16.87 -13.40
C ASP A 228 8.05 16.56 -12.77
N PRO A 229 7.97 16.53 -11.43
CA PRO A 229 6.75 16.15 -10.72
C PRO A 229 5.59 17.08 -11.00
N ILE A 230 5.82 18.39 -11.10
CA ILE A 230 4.73 19.38 -11.24
C ILE A 230 4.09 19.28 -12.63
N MET A 231 4.89 19.11 -13.69
CA MET A 231 4.34 18.90 -15.03
C MET A 231 3.66 17.54 -15.15
N THR A 232 4.25 16.49 -14.58
CA THR A 232 3.64 15.15 -14.57
C THR A 232 2.28 15.17 -13.87
N ILE A 233 2.19 15.77 -12.67
CA ILE A 233 0.93 15.95 -11.92
C ILE A 233 -0.06 16.82 -12.72
N SER A 234 0.42 17.84 -13.43
CA SER A 234 -0.43 18.66 -14.30
C SER A 234 -1.09 17.84 -15.42
N GLY A 235 -0.34 16.96 -16.09
CA GLY A 235 -0.90 16.08 -17.11
C GLY A 235 -1.92 15.08 -16.56
N ILE A 236 -1.68 14.55 -15.35
CA ILE A 236 -2.67 13.70 -14.64
C ILE A 236 -3.95 14.49 -14.36
N CYS A 237 -3.84 15.73 -13.86
CA CYS A 237 -4.99 16.58 -13.59
C CYS A 237 -5.77 16.89 -14.88
N GLU A 238 -5.09 17.22 -15.98
CA GLU A 238 -5.70 17.48 -17.28
C GLU A 238 -6.47 16.25 -17.79
N TYR A 239 -5.85 15.06 -17.72
CA TYR A 239 -6.49 13.81 -18.12
C TYR A 239 -7.75 13.50 -17.29
N LEU A 240 -7.71 13.81 -15.98
CA LEU A 240 -8.87 13.66 -15.08
C LEU A 240 -9.90 14.79 -15.21
N GLY A 241 -9.62 15.87 -15.96
CA GLY A 241 -10.48 17.04 -16.05
C GLY A 241 -10.54 17.87 -14.75
N VAL A 242 -9.48 17.85 -13.94
CA VAL A 242 -9.40 18.53 -12.64
C VAL A 242 -8.57 19.81 -12.74
N LEU A 243 -9.10 20.90 -12.23
CA LEU A 243 -8.41 22.18 -12.19
C LEU A 243 -7.78 22.40 -10.81
N LEU A 244 -6.46 22.27 -10.74
CA LEU A 244 -5.66 22.62 -9.55
C LEU A 244 -4.70 23.77 -9.88
N THR A 245 -4.44 24.62 -8.90
CA THR A 245 -3.40 25.66 -9.01
C THR A 245 -2.00 25.04 -9.03
N LEU A 246 -1.01 25.78 -9.54
CA LEU A 246 0.39 25.33 -9.48
C LEU A 246 0.86 25.08 -8.05
N GLU A 247 0.41 25.90 -7.10
CA GLU A 247 0.74 25.76 -5.69
C GLU A 247 0.17 24.47 -5.10
N GLN A 248 -1.10 24.14 -5.40
CA GLN A 248 -1.72 22.89 -4.99
C GLN A 248 -0.97 21.68 -5.56
N LYS A 249 -0.61 21.71 -6.85
CA LYS A 249 0.17 20.63 -7.49
C LYS A 249 1.55 20.46 -6.87
N ALA A 250 2.24 21.56 -6.57
CA ALA A 250 3.51 21.53 -5.87
C ALA A 250 3.37 20.97 -4.43
N SER A 251 2.28 21.31 -3.75
CA SER A 251 1.97 20.81 -2.40
C SER A 251 1.75 19.30 -2.36
N ILE A 252 1.09 18.74 -3.39
CA ILE A 252 0.91 17.29 -3.56
C ILE A 252 2.28 16.62 -3.52
N TRP A 253 3.20 17.01 -4.42
CA TRP A 253 4.54 16.42 -4.49
C TRP A 253 5.30 16.55 -3.18
N LYS A 254 5.40 17.78 -2.64
CA LYS A 254 6.16 18.09 -1.43
C LYS A 254 5.70 17.29 -0.20
N SER A 255 4.42 16.94 -0.12
CA SER A 255 3.89 16.14 1.00
C SER A 255 4.52 14.74 1.08
N MET A 256 4.85 14.13 -0.07
CA MET A 256 5.27 12.73 -0.18
C MET A 256 6.68 12.51 -0.76
N ASP A 257 7.34 13.58 -1.20
CA ASP A 257 8.68 13.55 -1.75
C ASP A 257 9.69 12.87 -0.79
N HIS A 258 10.26 11.75 -1.22
CA HIS A 258 11.26 10.96 -0.50
C HIS A 258 10.89 10.61 0.97
N LYS A 259 9.63 10.23 1.22
CA LYS A 259 9.14 9.81 2.55
C LYS A 259 8.51 8.43 2.53
N ASN A 260 8.48 7.77 3.69
CA ASN A 260 7.62 6.60 3.86
C ASN A 260 6.17 7.05 4.08
N THR A 261 5.25 6.51 3.29
CA THR A 261 3.82 6.81 3.34
C THR A 261 3.01 5.69 4.01
N PHE A 262 3.67 4.61 4.47
CA PHE A 262 3.02 3.49 5.17
C PHE A 262 3.13 3.65 6.69
N LEU A 263 2.10 3.18 7.40
CA LEU A 263 2.03 3.26 8.86
C LEU A 263 2.77 2.11 9.54
N TYR A 264 2.49 0.87 9.16
CA TYR A 264 3.05 -0.33 9.81
C TYR A 264 4.27 -0.88 9.08
N HIS A 265 4.40 -0.64 7.77
CA HIS A 265 5.56 -1.06 6.98
C HIS A 265 6.68 -0.01 7.03
N ARG A 266 7.34 0.12 8.18
CA ARG A 266 8.36 1.16 8.42
C ARG A 266 9.58 1.07 7.52
N HIS A 267 9.97 -0.14 7.10
CA HIS A 267 11.15 -0.38 6.26
C HIS A 267 10.84 -0.45 4.75
N ASN A 268 9.69 0.08 4.30
CA ASN A 268 9.35 0.09 2.87
C ASN A 268 10.18 1.10 2.07
N PHE A 269 10.40 2.30 2.63
CA PHE A 269 11.16 3.36 1.99
C PHE A 269 12.66 3.17 2.22
N ARG A 270 13.47 3.43 1.19
CA ARG A 270 14.93 3.38 1.25
C ARG A 270 15.43 4.82 1.26
N VAL A 271 16.01 5.26 2.38
CA VAL A 271 16.52 6.62 2.56
C VAL A 271 17.58 6.93 1.50
N ASN A 272 17.59 8.19 1.00
CA ASN A 272 18.49 8.69 -0.06
C ASN A 272 18.38 7.96 -1.41
N LYS A 273 17.23 7.31 -1.66
CA LYS A 273 16.99 6.52 -2.88
C LYS A 273 15.63 6.90 -3.47
N GLY A 274 15.42 6.49 -4.71
CA GLY A 274 14.49 7.18 -5.62
C GLY A 274 15.23 7.77 -6.82
N VAL A 275 16.34 7.14 -7.20
CA VAL A 275 17.26 7.61 -8.23
C VAL A 275 17.03 6.81 -9.49
N ILE A 276 17.01 7.49 -10.63
CA ILE A 276 16.92 6.89 -11.96
C ILE A 276 18.24 6.18 -12.28
N GLY A 277 18.17 4.93 -12.72
CA GLY A 277 19.36 4.18 -13.14
C GLY A 277 20.19 3.57 -12.01
N ASP A 278 19.66 3.48 -10.77
CA ASP A 278 20.37 2.84 -9.64
C ASP A 278 20.68 1.36 -9.92
N TRP A 279 19.97 0.71 -10.85
CA TRP A 279 20.28 -0.64 -11.33
C TRP A 279 21.73 -0.79 -11.83
N LYS A 280 22.32 0.26 -12.41
CA LYS A 280 23.70 0.23 -12.97
C LYS A 280 24.77 -0.04 -11.92
N HIS A 281 24.47 0.22 -10.64
CA HIS A 281 25.40 0.01 -9.52
C HIS A 281 25.20 -1.33 -8.80
N ASN A 282 24.22 -2.14 -9.21
CA ASN A 282 23.86 -3.37 -8.50
C ASN A 282 23.81 -4.59 -9.42
N LEU A 283 23.39 -4.43 -10.68
CA LEU A 283 23.31 -5.55 -11.63
C LEU A 283 24.69 -5.92 -12.16
N VAL A 284 24.84 -7.18 -12.58
CA VAL A 284 26.03 -7.71 -13.26
C VAL A 284 25.60 -8.30 -14.61
N ASN A 285 26.54 -8.56 -15.50
CA ASN A 285 26.28 -9.09 -16.85
C ASN A 285 25.46 -10.37 -16.84
N GLU A 286 25.63 -11.24 -15.84
CA GLU A 286 24.84 -12.47 -15.69
C GLU A 286 23.34 -12.17 -15.55
N HIS A 287 22.95 -11.06 -14.88
CA HIS A 287 21.56 -10.61 -14.83
C HIS A 287 21.09 -10.05 -16.17
N LEU A 288 21.94 -9.26 -16.83
CA LEU A 288 21.62 -8.64 -18.12
C LEU A 288 21.38 -9.69 -19.20
N GLU A 289 22.14 -10.79 -19.18
CA GLU A 289 21.93 -11.94 -20.05
C GLU A 289 20.60 -12.66 -19.77
N LEU A 290 20.20 -12.79 -18.51
CA LEU A 290 18.85 -13.29 -18.19
C LEU A 290 17.76 -12.38 -18.76
N PHE A 291 17.87 -11.06 -18.63
CA PHE A 291 16.89 -10.16 -19.23
C PHE A 291 16.86 -10.29 -20.76
N LYS A 292 18.02 -10.38 -21.41
CA LYS A 292 18.12 -10.57 -22.86
C LYS A 292 17.50 -11.88 -23.32
N SER A 293 17.76 -12.98 -22.61
CA SER A 293 17.21 -14.30 -22.96
C SER A 293 15.68 -14.35 -22.83
N TYR A 294 15.11 -13.56 -21.93
CA TYR A 294 13.67 -13.33 -21.82
C TYR A 294 13.14 -12.27 -22.80
N GLY A 295 13.94 -11.76 -23.74
CA GLY A 295 13.46 -10.84 -24.79
C GLY A 295 13.21 -9.40 -24.35
N PHE A 296 13.76 -8.95 -23.21
CA PHE A 296 13.49 -7.60 -22.69
C PHE A 296 14.03 -6.45 -23.55
N ASN A 297 14.90 -6.70 -24.53
CA ASN A 297 15.29 -5.66 -25.47
C ASN A 297 14.10 -5.09 -26.26
N HIS A 298 13.12 -5.93 -26.62
CA HIS A 298 11.88 -5.46 -27.26
C HIS A 298 11.03 -4.64 -26.28
N ILE A 299 10.86 -5.14 -25.05
CA ILE A 299 10.08 -4.48 -24.00
C ILE A 299 10.66 -3.10 -23.67
N LEU A 300 11.99 -2.99 -23.54
CA LEU A 300 12.66 -1.72 -23.27
C LEU A 300 12.43 -0.72 -24.39
N ASP A 301 12.57 -1.14 -25.65
CA ASP A 301 12.33 -0.31 -26.84
C ASP A 301 10.88 0.21 -26.86
N GLU A 302 9.91 -0.67 -26.66
CA GLU A 302 8.47 -0.36 -26.63
C GLU A 302 8.05 0.59 -25.50
N LEU A 303 8.83 0.63 -24.42
CA LEU A 303 8.64 1.52 -23.28
C LEU A 303 9.52 2.79 -23.36
N GLY A 304 10.29 2.98 -24.44
CA GLY A 304 11.13 4.17 -24.66
C GLY A 304 12.47 4.16 -23.90
N TYR A 305 12.97 2.99 -23.50
CA TYR A 305 14.25 2.84 -22.82
C TYR A 305 15.34 2.29 -23.75
N GLN A 306 16.60 2.55 -23.38
CA GLN A 306 17.75 1.98 -24.08
C GLN A 306 17.78 0.45 -23.96
N LYS A 307 18.21 -0.19 -25.04
CA LYS A 307 18.46 -1.65 -25.09
C LYS A 307 19.58 -2.03 -24.12
N ILE A 308 19.60 -3.31 -23.75
CA ILE A 308 20.51 -3.83 -22.73
C ILE A 308 21.93 -3.93 -23.30
N GLU A 309 22.84 -3.18 -22.70
CA GLU A 309 24.27 -3.24 -22.98
C GLU A 309 25.01 -3.88 -21.80
N HIS A 310 26.06 -4.65 -22.11
CA HIS A 310 26.91 -5.22 -21.07
C HIS A 310 27.79 -4.15 -20.44
N PHE A 311 28.01 -4.31 -19.14
CA PHE A 311 29.02 -3.55 -18.43
C PHE A 311 30.40 -4.09 -18.77
N ARG A 312 31.40 -3.21 -18.70
CA ARG A 312 32.80 -3.62 -18.62
C ARG A 312 33.05 -4.12 -17.20
N GLU A 313 33.43 -5.39 -17.06
CA GLU A 313 33.65 -5.98 -15.73
C GLU A 313 34.80 -5.32 -14.95
N SER A 314 35.75 -4.69 -15.66
CA SER A 314 36.79 -3.85 -15.05
C SER A 314 36.23 -2.69 -14.24
N ASP A 315 35.01 -2.25 -14.58
CA ASP A 315 34.37 -1.07 -14.02
C ASP A 315 33.35 -1.45 -12.92
N TYR A 316 33.24 -2.74 -12.60
CA TYR A 316 32.40 -3.21 -11.49
C TYR A 316 32.84 -2.57 -10.17
N ASN A 317 31.87 -2.10 -9.40
CA ASN A 317 32.11 -1.75 -8.01
C ASN A 317 32.24 -3.01 -7.13
N GLU A 318 32.62 -2.83 -5.87
CA GLU A 318 32.83 -3.95 -4.94
C GLU A 318 31.60 -4.85 -4.77
N LYS A 319 30.40 -4.26 -4.75
CA LYS A 319 29.16 -5.04 -4.65
C LYS A 319 28.95 -5.94 -5.88
N GLN A 320 29.15 -5.39 -7.08
CA GLN A 320 29.03 -6.14 -8.33
C GLN A 320 30.08 -7.26 -8.42
N LYS A 321 31.32 -7.01 -7.98
CA LYS A 321 32.37 -8.04 -7.90
C LYS A 321 31.97 -9.18 -6.98
N ILE A 322 31.42 -8.87 -5.80
CA ILE A 322 30.95 -9.87 -4.83
C ILE A 322 29.81 -10.72 -5.43
N ILE A 323 28.82 -10.08 -6.04
CA ILE A 323 27.67 -10.75 -6.67
C ILE A 323 28.15 -11.67 -7.81
N SER A 324 28.91 -11.13 -8.77
CA SER A 324 29.37 -11.88 -9.93
C SER A 324 30.25 -13.07 -9.52
N LYS A 325 31.15 -12.89 -8.53
CA LYS A 325 31.95 -13.99 -7.99
C LYS A 325 31.09 -15.09 -7.36
N SER A 326 30.08 -14.73 -6.57
CA SER A 326 29.17 -15.68 -5.94
C SER A 326 28.37 -16.48 -6.97
N ILE A 327 27.86 -15.81 -8.01
CA ILE A 327 27.14 -16.44 -9.13
C ILE A 327 28.05 -17.45 -9.86
N ARG A 328 29.27 -17.03 -10.23
CA ARG A 328 30.23 -17.89 -10.96
C ARG A 328 30.63 -19.12 -10.15
N ASN A 329 30.69 -19.00 -8.84
CA ASN A 329 31.00 -20.10 -7.93
C ASN A 329 29.79 -21.02 -7.66
N GLY A 330 28.59 -20.66 -8.11
CA GLY A 330 27.36 -21.43 -7.83
C GLY A 330 26.99 -21.45 -6.35
N ALA A 331 27.43 -20.45 -5.57
CA ALA A 331 27.24 -20.39 -4.12
C ALA A 331 26.61 -19.04 -3.74
N PRO A 332 25.27 -18.92 -3.76
CA PRO A 332 24.57 -17.71 -3.38
C PRO A 332 24.95 -17.26 -1.97
N LEU A 333 24.99 -15.95 -1.78
CA LEU A 333 25.19 -15.32 -0.48
C LEU A 333 23.96 -15.56 0.40
N VAL A 334 24.18 -15.73 1.70
CA VAL A 334 23.13 -16.08 2.66
C VAL A 334 22.95 -14.94 3.66
N VAL A 335 21.71 -14.61 3.96
CA VAL A 335 21.38 -13.72 5.09
C VAL A 335 21.63 -14.49 6.38
N ARG A 336 22.49 -13.95 7.26
CA ARG A 336 22.94 -14.65 8.47
C ARG A 336 21.79 -15.09 9.37
N ASP A 337 20.75 -14.27 9.48
CA ASP A 337 19.55 -14.61 10.25
C ASP A 337 18.59 -15.44 9.37
N GLU A 338 18.37 -16.69 9.75
CA GLU A 338 17.58 -17.65 8.98
C GLU A 338 16.09 -17.27 8.90
N MET A 339 15.55 -16.65 9.96
CA MET A 339 14.16 -16.22 10.00
C MET A 339 13.94 -15.04 9.05
N LEU A 340 14.84 -14.06 9.08
CA LEU A 340 14.85 -12.95 8.15
C LEU A 340 15.05 -13.42 6.71
N ALA A 341 15.95 -14.38 6.47
CA ALA A 341 16.14 -14.98 5.15
C ALA A 341 14.82 -15.57 4.62
N THR A 342 14.13 -16.34 5.47
CA THR A 342 12.86 -16.99 5.15
C THR A 342 11.76 -15.97 4.86
N PHE A 343 11.51 -15.03 5.78
CA PHE A 343 10.47 -14.01 5.61
C PHE A 343 10.75 -13.06 4.45
N ALA A 344 12.03 -12.80 4.12
CA ALA A 344 12.39 -11.93 2.99
C ALA A 344 12.24 -12.61 1.62
N PHE A 345 12.07 -13.94 1.59
CA PHE A 345 12.02 -14.77 0.39
C PHE A 345 10.60 -14.94 -0.16
N ASN A 346 9.60 -15.24 0.69
CA ASN A 346 8.23 -15.55 0.25
C ASN A 346 7.49 -14.30 -0.27
N LYS A 347 7.71 -13.95 -1.53
CA LYS A 347 7.10 -12.79 -2.21
C LYS A 347 6.01 -13.23 -3.17
N SER A 348 4.84 -12.58 -3.20
CA SER A 348 3.79 -12.88 -4.18
C SER A 348 4.22 -12.69 -5.64
N ASN A 349 5.20 -11.82 -5.90
CA ASN A 349 5.52 -11.32 -7.25
C ASN A 349 6.76 -12.02 -7.86
N ILE A 350 6.84 -13.34 -7.74
CA ILE A 350 7.92 -14.17 -8.28
C ILE A 350 7.32 -15.45 -8.87
N ASP A 351 7.88 -15.92 -9.99
CA ASP A 351 7.60 -17.27 -10.47
C ASP A 351 8.21 -18.31 -9.52
N VAL A 352 7.37 -18.95 -8.73
CA VAL A 352 7.78 -19.92 -7.72
C VAL A 352 7.74 -21.37 -8.20
N SER A 353 7.47 -21.63 -9.48
CA SER A 353 7.31 -22.99 -10.01
C SER A 353 8.50 -23.92 -9.76
N LYS A 354 9.70 -23.35 -9.54
CA LYS A 354 10.93 -24.11 -9.23
C LYS A 354 11.14 -24.38 -7.73
N TYR A 355 10.23 -23.94 -6.85
CA TYR A 355 10.34 -24.12 -5.39
C TYR A 355 9.28 -25.09 -4.88
N LYS A 356 9.61 -25.80 -3.80
CA LYS A 356 8.72 -26.77 -3.17
C LYS A 356 7.97 -26.10 -2.02
N PHE A 357 6.89 -25.42 -2.36
CA PHE A 357 5.95 -24.89 -1.36
C PHE A 357 4.76 -25.83 -1.22
N TYR A 358 4.18 -25.86 -0.04
CA TYR A 358 2.84 -26.41 0.14
C TYR A 358 1.82 -25.49 -0.56
N THR A 359 0.81 -26.08 -1.20
CA THR A 359 -0.33 -25.35 -1.75
C THR A 359 -1.60 -26.12 -1.36
N GLY A 360 -2.52 -25.44 -0.69
CA GLY A 360 -3.80 -26.00 -0.28
C GLY A 360 -4.87 -25.90 -1.36
N THR A 361 -5.97 -26.61 -1.15
CA THR A 361 -7.19 -26.44 -1.95
C THR A 361 -8.03 -25.29 -1.40
N TRP A 362 -8.97 -24.79 -2.22
CA TRP A 362 -9.96 -23.83 -1.75
C TRP A 362 -10.90 -24.47 -0.74
N GLN A 363 -11.02 -23.85 0.43
CA GLN A 363 -12.12 -24.07 1.36
C GLN A 363 -13.04 -22.86 1.27
N LYS A 364 -14.12 -23.01 0.49
CA LYS A 364 -15.05 -21.92 0.13
C LYS A 364 -14.28 -20.68 -0.37
N ASN A 365 -14.06 -19.67 0.48
CA ASN A 365 -13.49 -18.36 0.17
C ASN A 365 -12.02 -18.20 0.61
N SER A 366 -11.36 -19.23 1.13
CA SER A 366 -9.96 -19.16 1.57
C SER A 366 -9.12 -20.31 1.04
N LYS A 367 -7.83 -20.07 0.79
CA LYS A 367 -6.84 -21.13 0.50
C LYS A 367 -5.46 -20.77 1.01
N ILE A 368 -4.67 -21.77 1.41
CA ILE A 368 -3.22 -21.61 1.53
C ILE A 368 -2.64 -21.56 0.11
N GLU A 369 -2.21 -20.39 -0.34
CA GLU A 369 -1.56 -20.24 -1.63
C GLU A 369 -0.17 -20.87 -1.58
N ARG A 370 0.61 -20.52 -0.54
CA ARG A 370 1.96 -21.07 -0.32
C ARG A 370 2.29 -21.15 1.16
N ALA A 371 2.98 -22.21 1.57
CA ALA A 371 3.66 -22.25 2.87
C ALA A 371 5.05 -22.87 2.74
N THR A 372 6.01 -22.40 3.55
CA THR A 372 7.39 -22.94 3.59
C THR A 372 7.52 -24.21 4.43
N PHE A 373 6.46 -24.59 5.14
CA PHE A 373 6.39 -25.78 5.96
C PHE A 373 5.03 -26.48 5.76
N ASN A 374 4.86 -27.65 6.35
CA ASN A 374 3.62 -28.43 6.30
C ASN A 374 3.02 -28.56 7.70
N ASP A 375 1.76 -28.18 7.85
CA ASP A 375 0.96 -28.39 9.06
C ASP A 375 -0.52 -28.45 8.65
N ASP A 376 -0.99 -29.63 8.26
CA ASP A 376 -2.34 -29.79 7.69
C ASP A 376 -3.44 -29.37 8.68
N SER A 377 -3.24 -29.60 9.97
CA SER A 377 -4.20 -29.22 11.01
C SER A 377 -4.34 -27.70 11.10
N LEU A 378 -3.21 -26.98 11.18
CA LEU A 378 -3.21 -25.53 11.17
C LEU A 378 -3.82 -24.98 9.88
N PHE A 379 -3.47 -25.55 8.74
CA PHE A 379 -3.92 -25.04 7.44
C PHE A 379 -5.43 -25.16 7.29
N VAL A 380 -6.03 -26.27 7.71
CA VAL A 380 -7.48 -26.46 7.72
C VAL A 380 -8.16 -25.46 8.65
N GLU A 381 -7.67 -25.29 9.88
CA GLU A 381 -8.26 -24.34 10.83
C GLU A 381 -8.18 -22.89 10.31
N LEU A 382 -7.01 -22.48 9.79
CA LEU A 382 -6.81 -21.14 9.21
C LEU A 382 -7.78 -20.89 8.05
N THR A 383 -7.89 -21.81 7.10
CA THR A 383 -8.75 -21.61 5.92
C THR A 383 -10.23 -21.69 6.28
N SER A 384 -10.65 -22.58 7.18
CA SER A 384 -12.04 -22.70 7.60
C SER A 384 -12.49 -21.45 8.36
N SER A 385 -11.78 -21.08 9.43
CA SER A 385 -12.15 -19.95 10.29
C SER A 385 -12.14 -18.62 9.53
N SER A 386 -11.13 -18.40 8.69
CA SER A 386 -11.08 -17.18 7.87
C SER A 386 -12.17 -17.17 6.79
N SER A 387 -12.53 -18.32 6.22
CA SER A 387 -13.59 -18.38 5.23
C SER A 387 -14.96 -18.10 5.85
N ASP A 388 -15.23 -18.54 7.07
CA ASP A 388 -16.51 -18.27 7.74
C ASP A 388 -16.66 -16.78 8.07
N LEU A 389 -15.56 -16.10 8.44
CA LEU A 389 -15.54 -14.65 8.61
C LEU A 389 -15.78 -13.92 7.28
N ILE A 390 -15.23 -14.41 6.17
CA ILE A 390 -15.47 -13.83 4.84
C ILE A 390 -16.92 -14.06 4.40
N ASP A 391 -17.50 -15.23 4.67
CA ASP A 391 -18.92 -15.50 4.43
C ASP A 391 -19.81 -14.50 5.20
N HIS A 392 -19.40 -14.11 6.41
CA HIS A 392 -20.10 -13.08 7.17
C HIS A 392 -20.05 -11.71 6.45
N ALA A 393 -18.90 -11.32 5.90
CA ALA A 393 -18.77 -10.10 5.10
C ALA A 393 -19.71 -10.11 3.86
N PHE A 394 -19.82 -11.24 3.15
CA PHE A 394 -20.76 -11.41 2.03
C PHE A 394 -22.23 -11.28 2.48
N LYS A 395 -22.60 -11.89 3.61
CA LYS A 395 -23.96 -11.79 4.17
C LYS A 395 -24.31 -10.36 4.56
N LYS A 396 -23.37 -9.64 5.18
CA LYS A 396 -23.57 -8.25 5.60
C LYS A 396 -23.86 -7.34 4.41
N LEU A 397 -23.12 -7.50 3.32
CA LEU A 397 -23.35 -6.77 2.07
C LEU A 397 -24.78 -7.01 1.53
N ASN A 398 -25.29 -8.24 1.59
CA ASN A 398 -26.61 -8.59 1.05
C ASN A 398 -27.78 -8.08 1.90
N ASN A 399 -27.57 -7.76 3.18
CA ASN A 399 -28.66 -7.48 4.12
C ASN A 399 -29.17 -6.03 4.10
N ASN A 400 -28.64 -5.13 3.25
CA ASN A 400 -29.04 -3.72 3.02
C ASN A 400 -29.25 -2.81 4.26
N ASN A 401 -29.16 -3.32 5.49
CA ASN A 401 -29.22 -2.56 6.73
C ASN A 401 -27.83 -1.97 7.04
N MET A 402 -27.31 -1.15 6.13
CA MET A 402 -26.13 -0.35 6.41
C MET A 402 -26.61 1.02 6.90
N SER A 403 -26.83 1.16 8.21
CA SER A 403 -26.98 2.48 8.79
C SER A 403 -25.67 3.24 8.62
N ASN A 404 -25.74 4.53 8.24
CA ASN A 404 -24.57 5.41 8.19
C ASN A 404 -24.05 5.64 9.61
N GLN A 405 -23.20 4.74 10.10
CA GLN A 405 -22.50 4.89 11.38
C GLN A 405 -21.34 5.91 11.30
N ASN A 406 -21.08 6.47 10.10
CA ASN A 406 -19.98 7.39 9.83
C ASN A 406 -20.41 8.86 9.83
N GLU A 407 -21.45 9.23 10.58
CA GLU A 407 -21.93 10.61 10.67
C GLU A 407 -21.55 11.26 12.00
N HIS A 408 -21.22 12.55 11.94
CA HIS A 408 -21.04 13.37 13.14
C HIS A 408 -22.39 13.60 13.82
N THR A 409 -22.43 13.55 15.15
CA THR A 409 -23.67 13.91 15.88
C THR A 409 -24.03 15.37 15.67
N SER A 410 -25.34 15.66 15.73
CA SER A 410 -25.83 17.04 15.72
C SER A 410 -25.18 17.87 16.83
N GLU A 411 -24.98 17.30 18.02
CA GLU A 411 -24.32 17.97 19.14
C GLU A 411 -22.86 18.35 18.84
N PHE A 412 -22.08 17.43 18.26
CA PHE A 412 -20.70 17.72 17.85
C PHE A 412 -20.65 18.87 16.84
N ILE A 413 -21.54 18.82 15.84
CA ILE A 413 -21.65 19.85 14.80
C ILE A 413 -22.07 21.20 15.40
N GLU A 414 -23.07 21.24 16.26
CA GLU A 414 -23.54 22.45 16.94
C GLU A 414 -22.42 23.08 17.79
N LYS A 415 -21.67 22.27 18.54
CA LYS A 415 -20.54 22.72 19.35
C LYS A 415 -19.43 23.32 18.48
N LEU A 416 -19.09 22.66 17.37
CA LEU A 416 -18.11 23.18 16.41
C LEU A 416 -18.57 24.51 15.82
N VAL A 417 -19.82 24.59 15.35
CA VAL A 417 -20.41 25.81 14.79
C VAL A 417 -20.48 26.95 15.81
N SER A 418 -20.77 26.67 17.08
CA SER A 418 -20.78 27.69 18.14
C SER A 418 -19.39 28.28 18.37
N ASN A 419 -18.36 27.42 18.50
CA ASN A 419 -16.98 27.87 18.72
C ASN A 419 -16.46 28.69 17.52
N LEU A 420 -16.88 28.35 16.31
CA LEU A 420 -16.54 29.12 15.11
C LEU A 420 -17.12 30.53 15.14
N LYS A 421 -18.37 30.69 15.59
CA LYS A 421 -19.05 32.00 15.73
C LYS A 421 -18.42 32.87 16.82
N GLU A 422 -17.82 32.25 17.83
CA GLU A 422 -17.09 32.94 18.91
C GLU A 422 -15.67 33.38 18.51
N HIS A 423 -15.28 33.19 17.23
CA HIS A 423 -13.93 33.49 16.71
C HIS A 423 -12.79 32.77 17.46
N ALA A 424 -13.08 31.63 18.11
CA ALA A 424 -12.06 30.82 18.75
C ALA A 424 -11.11 30.21 17.70
N SER A 425 -9.82 30.14 17.99
CA SER A 425 -8.87 29.35 17.19
C SER A 425 -9.23 27.88 17.27
N ILE A 426 -9.47 27.25 16.12
CA ILE A 426 -9.93 25.86 16.01
C ILE A 426 -8.95 25.04 15.18
N ALA A 427 -8.53 23.91 15.74
CA ALA A 427 -7.80 22.87 15.03
C ALA A 427 -8.78 21.74 14.69
N LEU A 428 -8.92 21.42 13.42
CA LEU A 428 -9.64 20.23 12.94
C LEU A 428 -8.61 19.13 12.68
N TRP A 429 -8.65 18.07 13.48
CA TRP A 429 -7.71 16.97 13.41
C TRP A 429 -8.40 15.69 12.93
N GLY A 430 -8.01 15.22 11.74
CA GLY A 430 -8.56 14.01 11.12
C GLY A 430 -7.57 13.40 10.13
N ILE A 431 -8.08 12.44 9.34
CA ILE A 431 -7.37 11.78 8.25
C ILE A 431 -8.13 11.94 6.93
N SER A 432 -7.47 12.43 5.87
CA SER A 432 -7.99 12.53 4.49
C SER A 432 -9.52 12.67 4.34
N TYR A 433 -10.25 11.55 4.27
CA TYR A 433 -11.70 11.46 4.12
C TYR A 433 -12.52 12.21 5.18
N ASP A 434 -11.99 12.33 6.40
CA ASP A 434 -12.65 13.04 7.50
C ASP A 434 -12.92 14.50 7.12
N PHE A 435 -12.00 15.14 6.39
CA PHE A 435 -12.19 16.53 5.95
C PHE A 435 -13.34 16.66 4.95
N GLU A 436 -13.50 15.69 4.05
CA GLU A 436 -14.59 15.71 3.06
C GLU A 436 -15.94 15.37 3.69
N ASN A 437 -15.99 14.37 4.58
CA ASN A 437 -17.20 14.03 5.32
C ASN A 437 -17.67 15.20 6.18
N LEU A 438 -16.75 15.83 6.90
CA LEU A 438 -17.04 17.01 7.69
C LEU A 438 -17.53 18.17 6.81
N GLN A 439 -16.94 18.39 5.62
CA GLN A 439 -17.39 19.42 4.69
C GLN A 439 -18.85 19.22 4.24
N ARG A 440 -19.31 17.97 4.10
CA ARG A 440 -20.70 17.65 3.74
C ARG A 440 -21.66 17.88 4.90
N ALA A 441 -21.22 17.61 6.13
CA ALA A 441 -22.00 17.80 7.34
C ALA A 441 -22.12 19.27 7.78
N LEU A 442 -21.21 20.14 7.32
CA LEU A 442 -21.12 21.52 7.74
C LEU A 442 -21.72 22.52 6.72
N PRO A 443 -22.24 23.67 7.20
CA PRO A 443 -22.53 24.82 6.34
C PRO A 443 -21.34 25.21 5.44
N ARG A 444 -21.63 25.64 4.21
CA ARG A 444 -20.60 26.03 3.23
C ARG A 444 -19.63 27.08 3.80
N GLY A 445 -18.34 26.88 3.55
CA GLY A 445 -17.27 27.84 3.87
C GLY A 445 -16.62 27.69 5.25
N ILE A 446 -17.10 26.78 6.12
CA ILE A 446 -16.51 26.63 7.47
C ILE A 446 -15.03 26.21 7.42
N LEU A 447 -14.67 25.26 6.56
CA LEU A 447 -13.26 24.86 6.39
C LEU A 447 -12.39 25.99 5.84
N GLU A 448 -12.96 27.09 5.35
CA GLU A 448 -12.24 28.24 4.81
C GLU A 448 -12.09 29.38 5.84
N ALA A 449 -12.81 29.31 6.98
CA ALA A 449 -12.79 30.35 8.01
C ALA A 449 -11.37 30.60 8.55
N GLU A 450 -10.98 31.87 8.71
CA GLU A 450 -9.59 32.25 9.06
C GLU A 450 -9.10 31.62 10.37
N ASN A 451 -9.98 31.47 11.36
CA ASN A 451 -9.71 30.86 12.66
C ASN A 451 -9.64 29.33 12.65
N VAL A 452 -9.79 28.68 11.49
CA VAL A 452 -9.69 27.22 11.34
C VAL A 452 -8.34 26.81 10.75
N GLN A 453 -7.70 25.84 11.40
CA GLN A 453 -6.49 25.18 10.94
C GLN A 453 -6.75 23.67 10.81
N LEU A 454 -6.16 23.05 9.78
CA LEU A 454 -6.35 21.63 9.47
C LEU A 454 -5.11 20.85 9.87
N TYR A 455 -5.27 19.68 10.49
CA TYR A 455 -4.17 18.86 10.97
C TYR A 455 -4.32 17.40 10.53
N ASP A 456 -3.28 16.87 9.90
CA ASP A 456 -3.16 15.47 9.50
C ASP A 456 -1.66 15.15 9.34
N GLN A 457 -1.21 14.01 9.87
CA GLN A 457 0.18 13.59 9.77
C GLN A 457 0.57 13.13 8.36
N LEU A 458 -0.34 12.47 7.62
CA LEU A 458 -0.08 11.90 6.30
C LEU A 458 -0.29 12.93 5.18
N GLU A 459 -1.18 13.88 5.40
CA GLU A 459 -1.51 14.95 4.44
C GLU A 459 -0.79 16.28 4.75
N ALA A 460 0.13 16.29 5.73
CA ALA A 460 0.89 17.47 6.11
C ALA A 460 1.60 18.14 4.92
N GLY A 461 1.35 19.44 4.76
CA GLY A 461 1.89 20.28 3.69
C GLY A 461 1.00 20.38 2.45
N LEU A 462 -0.05 19.56 2.33
CA LEU A 462 -1.04 19.67 1.26
C LEU A 462 -1.84 20.97 1.41
N ILE A 463 -2.31 21.52 0.29
CA ILE A 463 -3.20 22.67 0.27
C ILE A 463 -4.60 22.21 -0.13
N LEU A 464 -5.52 22.16 0.83
CA LEU A 464 -6.93 21.87 0.61
C LEU A 464 -7.69 23.19 0.46
N LYS A 465 -8.27 23.41 -0.73
CA LYS A 465 -8.80 24.72 -1.15
C LYS A 465 -7.71 25.79 -1.06
N ASN A 466 -7.73 26.63 -0.02
CA ASN A 466 -6.74 27.67 0.25
C ASN A 466 -6.07 27.51 1.63
N LYS A 467 -6.24 26.36 2.30
CA LYS A 467 -5.65 26.08 3.60
C LYS A 467 -4.58 25.00 3.52
N LYS A 468 -3.45 25.27 4.16
CA LYS A 468 -2.41 24.28 4.34
C LYS A 468 -2.82 23.32 5.46
N ILE A 469 -2.58 22.03 5.24
CA ILE A 469 -2.69 21.00 6.27
C ILE A 469 -1.38 20.98 7.07
N HIS A 470 -1.49 21.07 8.38
CA HIS A 470 -0.41 21.05 9.35
C HIS A 470 -0.14 19.63 9.85
N THR A 471 1.08 19.37 10.32
CA THR A 471 1.40 18.07 10.94
C THR A 471 0.72 17.96 12.31
N SER A 472 0.17 16.79 12.63
CA SER A 472 -0.42 16.52 13.95
C SER A 472 0.56 16.73 15.11
N GLN A 473 1.87 16.79 14.87
CA GLN A 473 2.87 17.11 15.90
C GLN A 473 2.75 18.55 16.44
N GLU A 474 2.23 19.48 15.63
CA GLU A 474 2.03 20.89 16.02
C GLU A 474 0.83 21.08 16.96
N LEU A 475 -0.04 20.07 17.11
CA LEU A 475 -1.24 20.15 17.96
C LEU A 475 -0.94 20.35 19.44
N ALA A 476 0.19 19.83 19.93
CA ALA A 476 0.57 19.97 21.34
C ALA A 476 0.82 21.43 21.74
N SER A 477 1.21 22.28 20.78
CA SER A 477 1.47 23.71 20.94
C SER A 477 0.34 24.60 20.40
N PHE A 478 -0.77 24.03 19.93
CA PHE A 478 -1.88 24.79 19.38
C PHE A 478 -2.63 25.52 20.49
N ASP A 479 -2.71 26.86 20.40
CA ASP A 479 -3.46 27.69 21.34
C ASP A 479 -4.92 27.86 20.86
N GLY A 480 -5.77 26.90 21.24
CA GLY A 480 -7.17 26.88 20.82
C GLY A 480 -7.92 25.61 21.19
N LYS A 481 -9.02 25.34 20.49
CA LYS A 481 -9.82 24.12 20.65
C LYS A 481 -9.44 23.10 19.58
N VAL A 482 -9.17 21.86 19.99
CA VAL A 482 -8.85 20.77 19.06
C VAL A 482 -10.07 19.87 18.89
N PHE A 483 -10.66 19.84 17.71
CA PHE A 483 -11.74 18.93 17.36
C PHE A 483 -11.16 17.72 16.64
N ALA A 484 -11.25 16.54 17.25
CA ALA A 484 -11.03 15.27 16.57
C ALA A 484 -12.26 14.98 15.70
N ILE A 485 -12.04 14.92 14.39
CA ILE A 485 -13.07 14.67 13.38
C ILE A 485 -13.06 13.27 12.74
N PRO A 486 -12.30 12.24 13.19
CA PRO A 486 -12.51 10.90 12.66
C PRO A 486 -13.85 10.33 13.13
N THR A 487 -14.48 9.55 12.26
CA THR A 487 -15.68 8.79 12.61
C THR A 487 -15.38 7.31 12.90
N HIS A 488 -14.14 6.89 12.68
CA HIS A 488 -13.74 5.48 12.82
C HIS A 488 -13.07 5.20 14.18
N GLU A 489 -13.54 4.18 14.89
CA GLU A 489 -13.06 3.79 16.23
C GLU A 489 -11.55 3.54 16.28
N ALA A 490 -11.00 2.67 15.44
CA ALA A 490 -9.55 2.42 15.43
C ALA A 490 -8.70 3.68 15.14
N THR A 491 -9.23 4.64 14.37
CA THR A 491 -8.57 5.93 14.12
C THR A 491 -8.65 6.80 15.37
N ILE A 492 -9.81 6.84 16.04
CA ILE A 492 -10.02 7.52 17.32
C ILE A 492 -9.03 6.97 18.36
N GLU A 493 -8.90 5.65 18.52
CA GLU A 493 -7.96 5.03 19.47
C GLU A 493 -6.50 5.43 19.21
N SER A 494 -6.10 5.42 17.93
CA SER A 494 -4.77 5.86 17.50
C SER A 494 -4.53 7.32 17.83
N MET A 495 -5.52 8.19 17.56
CA MET A 495 -5.46 9.62 17.87
C MET A 495 -5.44 9.87 19.38
N ILE A 496 -6.25 9.19 20.18
CA ILE A 496 -6.21 9.27 21.64
C ILE A 496 -4.82 8.87 22.16
N SER A 497 -4.27 7.77 21.64
CA SER A 497 -2.93 7.30 22.00
C SER A 497 -1.84 8.30 21.64
N PHE A 498 -1.97 8.97 20.49
CA PHE A 498 -1.09 10.07 20.10
C PHE A 498 -1.23 11.28 21.02
N ALA A 499 -2.45 11.71 21.33
CA ALA A 499 -2.71 12.87 22.19
C ALA A 499 -2.27 12.65 23.64
N LYS A 500 -2.39 11.42 24.15
CA LYS A 500 -1.86 11.03 25.47
C LYS A 500 -0.34 11.13 25.50
N ARG A 501 0.36 10.58 24.48
CA ARG A 501 1.83 10.64 24.38
C ARG A 501 2.38 12.06 24.22
N ASN A 502 1.59 12.96 23.62
CA ASN A 502 1.98 14.36 23.39
C ASN A 502 1.29 15.34 24.36
N HIS A 503 0.67 14.84 25.43
CA HIS A 503 0.14 15.63 26.55
C HIS A 503 -0.95 16.68 26.21
N PHE A 504 -1.70 16.53 25.12
CA PHE A 504 -2.79 17.47 24.76
C PHE A 504 -4.19 16.86 24.79
N ILE A 505 -4.35 15.62 25.29
CA ILE A 505 -5.65 14.93 25.35
C ILE A 505 -6.78 15.75 26.00
N LYS A 506 -6.48 16.58 27.00
CA LYS A 506 -7.48 17.42 27.70
C LYS A 506 -8.03 18.56 26.84
N GLN A 507 -7.37 18.89 25.73
CA GLN A 507 -7.79 19.93 24.79
C GLN A 507 -8.69 19.36 23.68
N LEU A 508 -8.82 18.03 23.61
CA LEU A 508 -9.50 17.34 22.53
C LEU A 508 -11.01 17.31 22.77
N ILE A 509 -11.76 17.65 21.73
CA ILE A 509 -13.21 17.55 21.63
C ILE A 509 -13.50 16.50 20.55
N TRP A 510 -14.23 15.44 20.89
CA TRP A 510 -14.55 14.34 19.97
C TRP A 510 -16.05 14.09 19.91
N ASN A 511 -16.46 13.27 18.94
CA ASN A 511 -17.84 12.81 18.78
C ASN A 511 -18.15 11.73 19.85
N GLU A 512 -19.11 11.98 20.75
CA GLU A 512 -19.32 11.18 21.97
C GLU A 512 -19.98 9.80 21.76
N VAL A 513 -20.38 9.45 20.53
CA VAL A 513 -21.14 8.21 20.21
C VAL A 513 -20.42 6.91 20.59
N HIS A 514 -19.10 6.95 20.78
CA HIS A 514 -18.28 5.74 20.91
C HIS A 514 -17.75 5.44 22.33
N HIS A 515 -18.18 6.17 23.37
CA HIS A 515 -17.47 6.17 24.66
C HIS A 515 -18.24 5.76 25.92
N GLU A 516 -19.35 5.01 25.83
CA GLU A 516 -19.89 4.35 27.04
C GLU A 516 -19.01 3.19 27.57
N SER A 517 -17.86 2.88 26.93
CA SER A 517 -17.07 1.66 27.21
C SER A 517 -15.56 1.85 27.46
N ILE A 518 -15.02 3.06 27.72
CA ILE A 518 -13.59 3.27 28.05
C ILE A 518 -13.35 3.84 29.44
#